data_AF-A0A7X2MKU4-F1
#
_entry.id   AF-A0A7X2MKU4-F1
#
_cell.length_a   1.000
_cell.length_b   1.000
_cell.length_c   1.000
_cell.angle_alpha   90.00
_cell.angle_beta   90.00
_cell.angle_gamma   90.00
#
_symmetry.space_group_name_H-M   'P 1'
#
loop_
_entity.id
_entity.type
_entity.pdbx_description
1 polymer ?
#
loop_
_entity_poly.entity_id
_entity_poly.type
_entity_poly.pdbx_seq_one_letter_code
_entity_poly.pdbx_strand_id
1 'polypeptide(L)' 'LEVQPGSERISQPHIPNTTEHIIIAKGRALVGPVDSAVELDVGDYITYPGDELHIFRALEADTMALLVIEHS' A
#
# COMPACT_ATOMS: atom_id res chain seq x y z
N LEU A 1 3.40 6.29 -6.30
CA LEU A 1 3.94 6.57 -4.96
C LEU A 1 5.44 6.31 -4.97
N GLU A 2 6.21 7.15 -4.30
CA GLU A 2 7.63 6.94 -4.04
C GLU A 2 7.84 7.11 -2.52
N VAL A 3 8.43 6.10 -1.88
CA VAL A 3 8.45 5.98 -0.42
C VAL A 3 9.82 5.49 0.04
N GLN A 4 10.28 6.00 1.17
CA GLN A 4 11.55 5.63 1.79
C GLN A 4 11.31 4.84 3.08
N PRO A 5 12.22 3.94 3.48
CA PRO A 5 12.18 3.31 4.80
C PRO A 5 12.13 4.37 5.91
N GLY A 6 11.27 4.16 6.92
CA GLY A 6 11.05 5.12 8.01
C GLY A 6 10.10 6.28 7.66
N SER A 7 9.58 6.33 6.43
CA SER A 7 8.49 7.23 6.03
C SER A 7 7.20 6.46 5.75
N GLU A 8 6.93 5.41 6.54
CA GLU A 8 5.70 4.64 6.38
C GLU A 8 4.45 5.53 6.46
N ARG A 9 3.46 5.17 5.66
CA ARG A 9 2.16 5.83 5.63
C ARG A 9 1.18 4.91 6.31
N ILE A 10 0.71 5.32 7.49
CA ILE A 10 -0.45 4.72 8.14
C ILE A 10 -1.65 5.62 7.79
N SER A 11 -2.51 5.12 6.92
CA SER A 11 -3.68 5.84 6.45
C SER A 11 -4.88 5.52 7.35
N GLN A 12 -5.58 6.56 7.78
CA GLN A 12 -6.90 6.40 8.40
C GLN A 12 -7.91 5.90 7.36
N PRO A 13 -8.97 5.17 7.79
CA PRO A 13 -10.10 4.79 6.95
C PRO A 13 -10.53 5.89 5.99
N HIS A 14 -10.60 5.56 4.70
CA HIS A 14 -11.22 6.40 3.69
C HIS A 14 -12.76 6.34 3.77
N ILE A 15 -13.44 6.96 2.80
CA ILE A 15 -14.90 6.84 2.69
C ILE A 15 -15.31 5.38 2.46
N PRO A 16 -16.46 4.92 2.99
CA PRO A 16 -16.90 3.53 2.83
C PRO A 16 -16.91 3.05 1.38
N ASN A 17 -16.66 1.76 1.17
CA ASN A 17 -16.55 1.11 -0.15
C ASN A 17 -15.36 1.60 -1.00
N THR A 18 -14.33 2.12 -0.37
CA THR A 18 -13.05 2.40 -1.05
C THR A 18 -12.22 1.13 -1.14
N THR A 19 -11.69 0.82 -2.33
CA THR A 19 -10.67 -0.23 -2.52
C THR A 19 -9.37 0.42 -2.98
N GLU A 20 -8.26 0.05 -2.35
CA GLU A 20 -6.93 0.41 -2.85
C GLU A 20 -6.33 -0.75 -3.65
N HIS A 21 -5.73 -0.42 -4.78
CA HIS A 21 -4.98 -1.31 -5.64
C HIS A 21 -3.53 -0.87 -5.64
N ILE A 22 -2.63 -1.78 -5.29
CA ILE A 22 -1.18 -1.50 -5.24
C ILE A 22 -0.44 -2.46 -6.16
N ILE A 23 0.45 -1.91 -6.99
CA ILE A 23 1.42 -2.67 -7.80
C ILE A 23 2.82 -2.14 -7.50
N ILE A 24 3.75 -3.00 -7.11
CA ILE A 24 5.15 -2.58 -6.88
C ILE A 24 5.89 -2.47 -8.22
N ALA A 25 6.39 -1.29 -8.53
CA ALA A 25 7.16 -1.01 -9.74
C ALA A 25 8.69 -1.07 -9.50
N LYS A 26 9.14 -0.81 -8.27
CA LYS A 26 10.56 -0.87 -7.85
C LYS A 26 10.64 -1.10 -6.34
N GLY A 27 11.64 -1.84 -5.90
CA GLY A 27 11.92 -2.08 -4.48
C GLY A 27 10.95 -3.08 -3.86
N ARG A 28 10.76 -2.98 -2.54
CA ARG A 28 9.87 -3.85 -1.75
C ARG A 28 9.10 -3.06 -0.71
N ALA A 29 7.90 -3.53 -0.36
CA ALA A 29 7.04 -2.88 0.62
C ALA A 29 6.23 -3.89 1.45
N LEU A 30 5.90 -3.49 2.68
CA LEU A 30 4.84 -4.10 3.48
C LEU A 30 3.56 -3.26 3.28
N VAL A 31 2.50 -3.89 2.77
CA VAL A 31 1.29 -3.21 2.29
C VAL A 31 0.02 -3.96 2.70
N GLY A 32 -1.03 -3.23 3.07
CA GLY A 32 -2.36 -3.77 3.33
C GLY A 32 -2.99 -3.25 4.62
N PRO A 33 -4.10 -3.85 5.09
CA PRO A 33 -4.68 -3.53 6.39
C PRO A 33 -3.64 -3.79 7.49
N VAL A 34 -3.61 -2.94 8.53
CA VAL A 34 -2.52 -2.95 9.52
C VAL A 34 -2.31 -4.33 10.17
N ASP A 35 -3.39 -5.06 10.46
CA ASP A 35 -3.33 -6.37 11.12
C ASP A 35 -3.09 -7.55 10.18
N SER A 36 -3.08 -7.31 8.85
CA SER A 36 -2.95 -8.35 7.83
C SER A 36 -2.07 -7.93 6.65
N ALA A 37 -1.20 -6.94 6.85
CA ALA A 37 -0.30 -6.45 5.81
C ALA A 37 0.66 -7.56 5.34
N VAL A 38 0.97 -7.53 4.05
CA VAL A 38 1.83 -8.53 3.39
C VAL A 38 3.03 -7.85 2.75
N GLU A 39 4.14 -8.59 2.65
CA GLU A 39 5.29 -8.13 1.88
C GLU A 39 5.04 -8.36 0.39
N LEU A 40 5.44 -7.38 -0.41
CA LEU A 40 5.30 -7.38 -1.87
C LEU A 40 6.66 -7.09 -2.51
N ASP A 41 6.97 -7.87 -3.54
CA ASP A 41 8.11 -7.71 -4.43
C ASP A 41 7.72 -6.99 -5.73
N VAL A 42 8.71 -6.61 -6.54
CA VAL A 42 8.48 -5.97 -7.85
C VAL A 42 7.60 -6.85 -8.74
N GLY A 43 6.53 -6.25 -9.26
CA GLY A 43 5.54 -6.91 -10.11
C GLY A 43 4.36 -7.48 -9.32
N ASP A 44 4.45 -7.60 -8.00
CA ASP A 44 3.34 -8.06 -7.18
C ASP A 44 2.20 -7.03 -7.15
N TYR A 45 0.99 -7.56 -6.99
CA TYR A 45 -0.26 -6.82 -6.97
C TYR A 45 -1.13 -7.27 -5.80
N ILE A 46 -1.74 -6.31 -5.11
CA ILE A 46 -2.75 -6.57 -4.08
C ILE A 46 -3.90 -5.57 -4.20
N THR A 47 -5.07 -5.99 -3.71
CA THR A 47 -6.18 -5.11 -3.36
C THR A 47 -6.57 -5.29 -1.91
N TYR A 48 -6.99 -4.21 -1.25
CA TYR A 48 -7.54 -4.28 0.10
C TYR A 48 -8.57 -3.16 0.34
N PRO A 49 -9.43 -3.30 1.36
CA PRO A 49 -10.35 -2.24 1.78
C PRO A 49 -9.58 -0.99 2.20
N GLY A 50 -9.77 0.11 1.46
CA GLY A 50 -9.20 1.41 1.78
C GLY A 50 -9.99 2.17 2.84
N ASP A 51 -11.20 1.71 3.15
CA ASP A 51 -12.06 2.19 4.24
C ASP A 51 -11.77 1.52 5.60
N GLU A 52 -10.65 0.81 5.69
CA GLU A 52 -10.08 0.29 6.94
C GLU A 52 -8.71 0.93 7.23
N LEU A 53 -8.19 0.76 8.45
CA LEU A 53 -6.86 1.24 8.80
C LEU A 53 -5.80 0.43 8.05
N HIS A 54 -4.98 1.09 7.23
CA HIS A 54 -4.02 0.41 6.35
C HIS A 54 -2.65 1.10 6.33
N ILE A 55 -1.64 0.34 5.92
CA ILE A 55 -0.24 0.75 5.90
C ILE A 55 0.38 0.57 4.51
N PHE A 56 1.25 1.51 4.14
CA PHE A 56 2.28 1.31 3.13
C PHE A 56 3.64 1.65 3.76
N ARG A 57 4.50 0.65 3.94
CA ARG A 57 5.87 0.82 4.44
C ARG A 57 6.86 0.33 3.40
N ALA A 58 7.72 1.21 2.92
CA ALA A 58 8.87 0.79 2.11
C ALA A 58 9.87 0.00 2.96
N LEU A 59 10.30 -1.15 2.45
CA LEU A 59 11.34 -1.99 3.06
C LEU A 59 12.72 -1.74 2.43
N GLU A 60 12.74 -1.11 1.25
CA GLU A 60 13.95 -0.71 0.53
C GLU A 60 13.88 0.78 0.16
N ALA A 61 15.04 1.39 -0.05
CA ALA A 61 15.13 2.77 -0.51
C ALA A 61 14.53 2.92 -1.91
N ASP A 62 13.92 4.09 -2.16
CA ASP A 62 13.31 4.44 -3.44
C ASP A 62 12.27 3.41 -3.93
N THR A 63 11.54 2.77 -3.02
CA THR A 63 10.43 1.88 -3.38
C THR A 63 9.35 2.69 -4.08
N MET A 64 8.94 2.20 -5.26
CA MET A 64 7.90 2.81 -6.07
C MET A 64 6.74 1.86 -6.29
N ALA A 65 5.53 2.38 -6.19
CA ALA A 65 4.31 1.65 -6.47
C ALA A 65 3.33 2.48 -7.29
N LEU A 66 2.54 1.82 -8.15
CA LEU A 66 1.29 2.38 -8.64
C LEU A 66 0.21 2.18 -7.57
N LEU A 67 -0.55 3.25 -7.31
CA LEU A 67 -1.73 3.23 -6.46
C LEU A 67 -2.93 3.63 -7.33
N VAL A 68 -3.97 2.82 -7.32
CA VAL A 68 -5.31 3.19 -7.82
C VAL A 68 -6.27 3.11 -6.65
N ILE A 69 -7.09 4.15 -6.48
CA ILE A 69 -8.17 4.19 -5.50
C ILE A 69 -9.47 4.07 -6.29
N GLU A 70 -10.21 3.01 -6.02
CA GLU A 70 -11.54 2.77 -6.54
C GLU A 70 -12.58 3.08 -5.46
N HIS A 71 -13.71 3.67 -5.84
CA HIS A 71 -14.85 3.86 -4.95
C HIS A 71 -16.14 3.47 -5.68
N SER A 72 -16.96 2.65 -5.04
CA SER A 72 -18.19 2.05 -5.61
C SER A 72 -19.44 2.34 -4.76
#